data_AF-A0A520S9A0-F1
#
_entry.id   AF-A0A520S9A0-F1
#
_cell.length_a   1.000
_cell.length_b   1.000
_cell.length_c   1.000
_cell.angle_alpha   90.00
_cell.angle_beta   90.00
_cell.angle_gamma   90.00
#
_symmetry.space_group_name_H-M   'P 1'
#
loop_
_entity.id
_entity.type
_entity.pdbx_description
1 polymer ?
#
loop_
_entity_poly.entity_id
_entity_poly.type
_entity_poly.pdbx_seq_one_letter_code
_entity_poly.pdbx_strand_id
1 'polypeptide(L)'
;MTRNVSTDLFGSHWVLLAVGLSLWLSQVATAQTAKDFYLSNVETIVQGECIVCHRSGGNADSNGADILFTSSASGNHDAFDAYVNSPTLGAKSGRVLSKIIGGAGHGGGAVISQGSPNYEAFSAYMDLLTEDEPTVTVVHRVALEEPVAGEIHTGVGNLRGWAVATDGISKVEIFIDGAYKFDAPYGGRRNDVGGAFPDVEDSSDSGFSLAWNYSDLSAGPHTITAVAHTATGATQESSASFNVVKFDTFIAAENAVDLNEGSCSLSSDEISIFDARVEGSLYDLVLKWRTAEQGFEIIEIR
;
A
#
# COMPACT_ATOMS: atom_id res chain seq x y z
N MET A 1 21.38 -61.48 5.52
CA MET A 1 21.10 -62.33 6.70
C MET A 1 21.58 -61.57 7.92
N THR A 2 20.67 -61.37 8.88
CA THR A 2 20.90 -61.11 10.33
C THR A 2 21.61 -59.83 10.81
N ARG A 3 20.81 -59.08 11.60
CA ARG A 3 21.10 -57.98 12.53
C ARG A 3 21.98 -58.39 13.72
N ASN A 4 22.64 -57.39 14.34
CA ASN A 4 22.69 -57.03 15.78
C ASN A 4 23.97 -56.20 16.01
N VAL A 5 23.99 -54.93 16.46
CA VAL A 5 23.50 -54.26 17.69
C VAL A 5 24.13 -54.78 18.99
N SER A 6 25.02 -53.95 19.56
CA SER A 6 25.27 -53.68 21.00
C SER A 6 26.32 -52.55 21.05
N THR A 7 26.00 -51.27 21.36
CA THR A 7 25.88 -50.63 22.70
C THR A 7 27.00 -51.13 23.63
N ASP A 8 27.93 -50.29 24.10
CA ASP A 8 27.78 -49.24 25.14
C ASP A 8 29.22 -48.77 25.50
N LEU A 9 29.60 -47.54 25.90
CA LEU A 9 29.09 -46.70 27.00
C LEU A 9 29.96 -45.41 27.17
N PHE A 10 29.33 -44.37 27.71
CA PHE A 10 29.85 -43.18 28.44
C PHE A 10 30.47 -41.99 27.69
N GLY A 11 29.77 -40.84 27.78
CA GLY A 11 30.33 -39.53 27.44
C GLY A 11 29.29 -38.41 27.41
N SER A 12 28.56 -38.22 28.50
CA SER A 12 27.63 -37.10 28.70
C SER A 12 28.30 -35.74 28.61
N HIS A 13 27.99 -34.92 27.60
CA HIS A 13 28.04 -33.45 27.69
C HIS A 13 26.94 -32.86 26.81
N TRP A 14 25.99 -32.19 27.47
CA TRP A 14 25.01 -31.32 26.86
C TRP A 14 25.74 -30.09 26.31
N VAL A 15 25.68 -29.85 25.00
CA VAL A 15 25.97 -28.54 24.42
C VAL A 15 24.72 -28.10 23.67
N LEU A 16 23.85 -27.39 24.40
CA LEU A 16 22.89 -26.46 23.81
C LEU A 16 23.70 -25.32 23.19
N LEU A 17 23.89 -25.33 21.87
CA LEU A 17 24.16 -24.09 21.12
C LEU A 17 22.82 -23.60 20.57
N ALA A 18 22.11 -22.87 21.41
CA ALA A 18 21.22 -21.81 20.94
C ALA A 18 22.06 -20.54 20.72
N VAL A 19 21.45 -19.58 20.03
CA VAL A 19 21.86 -18.19 19.76
C VAL A 19 22.44 -17.98 18.36
N GLY A 20 21.65 -17.24 17.57
CA GLY A 20 22.05 -16.76 16.26
C GLY A 20 20.91 -16.30 15.34
N LEU A 21 19.63 -16.25 15.78
CA LEU A 21 18.64 -15.44 15.05
C LEU A 21 19.01 -13.97 15.28
N SER A 22 19.68 -13.37 14.30
CA SER A 22 19.81 -11.91 14.21
C SER A 22 18.42 -11.34 13.93
N LEU A 23 17.69 -11.05 15.00
CA LEU A 23 16.59 -10.08 14.99
C LEU A 23 17.22 -8.73 14.60
N TRP A 24 17.18 -8.42 13.31
CA TRP A 24 17.26 -7.04 12.87
C TRP A 24 15.98 -6.37 13.37
N LEU A 25 16.03 -5.78 14.56
CA LEU A 25 15.11 -4.69 14.86
C LEU A 25 15.48 -3.57 13.89
N SER A 26 14.70 -3.43 12.82
CA SER A 26 14.56 -2.20 12.07
C SER A 26 14.08 -1.14 13.07
N GLN A 27 15.04 -0.47 13.70
CA GLN A 27 14.76 0.68 14.54
C GLN A 27 14.46 1.84 13.60
N VAL A 28 13.23 1.87 13.08
CA VAL A 28 12.63 3.11 12.62
C VAL A 28 12.53 3.96 13.88
N ALA A 29 13.48 4.86 14.07
CA ALA A 29 13.33 5.92 15.05
C ALA A 29 12.09 6.71 14.59
N THR A 30 10.95 6.46 15.22
CA THR A 30 9.75 7.24 14.97
C THR A 30 10.11 8.68 15.29
N ALA A 31 10.05 9.57 14.30
CA ALA A 31 10.15 11.00 14.55
C ALA A 31 9.14 11.33 15.66
N GLN A 32 9.60 11.97 16.73
CA GLN A 32 8.73 12.30 17.85
C GLN A 32 7.77 13.39 17.38
N THR A 33 6.45 13.16 17.45
CA THR A 33 5.48 14.18 17.09
C THR A 33 5.60 15.41 18.01
N ALA A 34 5.26 16.60 17.51
CA ALA A 34 5.23 17.82 18.31
C ALA A 34 4.37 17.67 19.59
N LYS A 35 3.28 16.90 19.51
CA LYS A 35 2.38 16.59 20.63
C LYS A 35 3.04 15.76 21.71
N ASP A 36 3.72 14.68 21.33
CA ASP A 36 4.40 13.83 22.32
C ASP A 36 5.58 14.56 22.98
N PHE A 37 6.30 15.37 22.19
CA PHE A 37 7.36 16.22 22.72
C PHE A 37 6.80 17.23 23.72
N TYR A 38 5.67 17.86 23.41
CA TYR A 38 4.98 18.78 24.32
C TYR A 38 4.60 18.12 25.64
N LEU A 39 3.93 16.97 25.58
CA LEU A 39 3.47 16.24 26.77
C LEU A 39 4.64 15.86 27.69
N SER A 40 5.79 15.54 27.10
CA SER A 40 6.96 15.08 27.84
C SER A 40 7.83 16.23 28.38
N ASN A 41 7.91 17.35 27.67
CA ASN A 41 8.94 18.37 27.93
C ASN A 41 8.40 19.78 28.21
N VAL A 42 7.15 20.09 27.86
CA VAL A 42 6.62 21.46 27.88
C VAL A 42 5.41 21.62 28.81
N GLU A 43 4.51 20.63 28.87
CA GLU A 43 3.26 20.74 29.65
C GLU A 43 3.50 21.10 31.13
N THR A 44 4.51 20.50 31.77
CA THR A 44 4.80 20.78 33.18
C THR A 44 5.19 22.25 33.39
N ILE A 45 5.88 22.86 32.42
CA ILE A 45 6.23 24.28 32.45
C ILE A 45 4.97 25.14 32.25
N VAL A 46 4.08 24.74 31.33
CA VAL A 46 2.82 25.45 31.07
C VAL A 46 1.92 25.46 32.32
N GLN A 47 1.82 24.33 33.01
CA GLN A 47 1.06 24.21 34.25
C GLN A 47 1.71 24.93 35.44
N GLY A 48 3.04 24.99 35.50
CA GLY A 48 3.76 25.67 36.57
C GLY A 48 3.75 27.18 36.43
N GLU A 49 3.91 27.68 35.21
CA GLU A 49 4.28 29.08 34.97
C GLU A 49 3.21 29.85 34.18
N CYS A 50 2.60 29.25 33.16
CA CYS A 50 1.76 29.97 32.20
C CYS A 50 0.28 30.03 32.60
N ILE A 51 -0.27 28.91 33.07
CA ILE A 51 -1.71 28.80 33.43
C ILE A 51 -2.12 29.72 34.59
N VAL A 52 -1.16 30.16 35.40
CA VAL A 52 -1.37 31.11 36.50
C VAL A 52 -2.08 32.38 36.00
N CYS A 53 -1.71 32.83 34.79
CA CYS A 53 -2.27 34.02 34.15
C CYS A 53 -3.20 33.68 32.98
N HIS A 54 -2.84 32.68 32.18
CA HIS A 54 -3.55 32.24 30.98
C HIS A 54 -4.58 31.15 31.31
N ARG A 55 -5.54 31.47 32.17
CA ARG A 55 -6.72 30.62 32.43
C ARG A 55 -7.97 31.48 32.36
N SER A 56 -9.14 30.88 32.19
CA SER A 56 -10.39 31.63 32.21
C SER A 56 -10.56 32.42 33.51
N GLY A 57 -10.88 33.72 33.39
CA GLY A 57 -10.93 34.68 34.49
C GLY A 57 -9.55 35.08 35.05
N GLY A 58 -8.46 34.65 34.41
CA GLY A 58 -7.09 35.01 34.75
C GLY A 58 -6.72 36.41 34.26
N ASN A 59 -5.55 36.89 34.72
CA ASN A 59 -5.08 38.22 34.33
C ASN A 59 -4.84 38.33 32.82
N ALA A 60 -4.31 37.30 32.17
CA ALA A 60 -4.08 37.35 30.73
C ALA A 60 -5.40 37.30 29.94
N ASP A 61 -6.36 36.48 30.38
CA ASP A 61 -7.71 36.40 29.80
C ASP A 61 -8.44 37.76 29.84
N SER A 62 -8.39 38.43 31.00
CA SER A 62 -8.97 39.77 31.18
C SER A 62 -8.35 40.85 30.28
N ASN A 63 -7.17 40.58 29.73
CA ASN A 63 -6.44 41.46 28.82
C ASN A 63 -6.44 40.93 27.37
N GLY A 64 -7.33 39.98 27.04
CA GLY A 64 -7.51 39.47 25.68
C GLY A 64 -6.41 38.52 25.23
N ALA A 65 -5.96 37.62 26.11
CA ALA A 65 -4.98 36.60 25.74
C ALA A 65 -5.48 35.71 24.59
N ASP A 66 -4.61 35.51 23.61
CA ASP A 66 -4.89 34.67 22.44
C ASP A 66 -4.88 33.16 22.75
N ILE A 67 -4.31 32.78 23.90
CA ILE A 67 -4.19 31.38 24.34
C ILE A 67 -4.64 31.29 25.80
N LEU A 68 -5.50 30.31 26.08
CA LEU A 68 -5.92 29.94 27.44
C LEU A 68 -5.57 28.47 27.69
N PHE A 69 -4.97 28.20 28.84
CA PHE A 69 -4.59 26.88 29.30
C PHE A 69 -5.61 26.33 30.30
N THR A 70 -5.74 25.01 30.30
CA THR A 70 -6.60 24.21 31.16
C THR A 70 -5.79 23.11 31.81
N SER A 71 -6.42 22.23 32.59
CA SER A 71 -5.76 21.01 33.10
C SER A 71 -5.59 19.91 32.03
N SER A 72 -6.04 20.13 30.79
CA SER A 72 -5.88 19.17 29.69
C SER A 72 -4.58 19.43 28.94
N ALA A 73 -3.58 18.58 29.17
CA ALA A 73 -2.29 18.68 28.47
C ALA A 73 -2.43 18.61 26.95
N SER A 74 -3.24 17.67 26.44
CA SER A 74 -3.55 17.61 25.00
C SER A 74 -4.24 18.90 24.52
N GLY A 75 -5.21 19.42 25.29
CA GLY A 75 -5.92 20.64 24.88
C GLY A 75 -5.02 21.87 24.86
N ASN A 76 -4.02 21.93 25.76
CA ASN A 76 -3.04 23.00 25.79
C ASN A 76 -2.07 22.92 24.60
N HIS A 77 -1.66 21.71 24.20
CA HIS A 77 -0.93 21.49 22.95
C HIS A 77 -1.74 21.99 21.75
N ASP A 78 -2.99 21.55 21.61
CA ASP A 78 -3.86 21.93 20.49
C ASP A 78 -4.06 23.47 20.43
N ALA A 79 -4.10 24.14 21.59
CA ALA A 79 -4.17 25.60 21.67
C ALA A 79 -2.87 26.29 21.22
N PHE A 80 -1.70 25.73 21.54
CA PHE A 80 -0.42 26.22 21.01
C PHE A 80 -0.33 26.04 19.50
N ASP A 81 -0.66 24.85 19.00
CA ASP A 81 -0.65 24.51 17.58
C ASP A 81 -1.50 25.50 16.77
N ALA A 82 -2.78 25.63 17.14
CA ALA A 82 -3.72 26.55 16.49
C ALA A 82 -3.24 28.01 16.53
N TYR A 83 -2.60 28.44 17.61
CA TYR A 83 -2.10 29.79 17.74
C TYR A 83 -0.87 30.05 16.87
N VAL A 84 0.14 29.18 16.97
CA VAL A 84 1.44 29.30 16.30
C VAL A 84 1.28 29.23 14.79
N ASN A 85 0.42 28.33 14.31
CA ASN A 85 0.22 28.02 12.90
C ASN A 85 -0.88 28.85 12.22
N SER A 86 -1.25 30.00 12.81
CA SER A 86 -2.26 30.91 12.27
C SER A 86 -1.70 32.32 12.01
N PRO A 87 -1.94 32.94 10.84
CA PRO A 87 -2.76 32.44 9.72
C PRO A 87 -2.03 31.44 8.81
N THR A 88 -0.72 31.26 9.00
CA THR A 88 0.11 30.32 8.24
C THR A 88 1.00 29.53 9.20
N LEU A 89 1.51 28.38 8.74
CA LEU A 89 2.47 27.55 9.48
C LEU A 89 3.61 28.42 10.05
N GLY A 90 3.85 28.28 11.36
CA GLY A 90 4.87 29.00 12.11
C GLY A 90 4.75 30.51 12.23
N ALA A 91 3.65 31.12 11.78
CA ALA A 91 3.48 32.58 11.79
C ALA A 91 3.73 33.24 13.15
N LYS A 92 3.47 32.54 14.27
CA LYS A 92 3.62 33.10 15.63
C LYS A 92 4.63 32.37 16.53
N SER A 93 5.47 31.47 16.02
CA SER A 93 6.46 30.74 16.84
C SER A 93 7.45 31.70 17.53
N GLY A 94 8.04 32.63 16.78
CA GLY A 94 8.91 33.67 17.32
C GLY A 94 8.20 34.60 18.31
N ARG A 95 6.87 34.79 18.18
CA ARG A 95 6.07 35.56 19.15
C ARG A 95 5.98 34.81 20.49
N VAL A 96 5.77 33.50 20.48
CA VAL A 96 5.76 32.69 21.71
C VAL A 96 7.11 32.80 22.42
N LEU A 97 8.22 32.52 21.72
CA LEU A 97 9.57 32.57 22.30
C LEU A 97 9.93 33.97 22.84
N SER A 98 9.50 35.03 22.16
CA SER A 98 9.69 36.40 22.64
C SER A 98 8.85 36.72 23.88
N LYS A 99 7.60 36.25 23.95
CA LYS A 99 6.70 36.53 25.08
C LYS A 99 7.15 35.85 26.36
N ILE A 100 7.58 34.58 26.32
CA ILE A 100 7.98 33.83 27.52
C ILE A 100 9.18 34.47 28.24
N ILE A 101 10.07 35.15 27.50
CA ILE A 101 11.22 35.88 28.07
C ILE A 101 10.92 37.34 28.43
N GLY A 102 9.64 37.74 28.46
CA GLY A 102 9.23 39.10 28.84
C GLY A 102 9.44 40.13 27.74
N GLY A 103 9.50 39.70 26.48
CA GLY A 103 9.58 40.58 25.31
C GLY A 103 8.34 41.47 25.14
N ALA A 104 8.36 42.31 24.11
CA ALA A 104 7.40 43.39 23.92
C ALA A 104 5.92 42.93 24.03
N GLY A 105 5.20 43.53 24.99
CA GLY A 105 3.77 43.32 25.23
C GLY A 105 3.40 42.05 26.01
N HIS A 106 4.32 41.39 26.73
CA HIS A 106 3.93 40.44 27.77
C HIS A 106 3.78 41.19 29.10
N GLY A 107 2.54 41.46 29.51
CA GLY A 107 2.25 42.35 30.65
C GLY A 107 2.68 41.85 32.04
N GLY A 108 3.12 40.58 32.14
CA GLY A 108 3.51 39.92 33.39
C GLY A 108 5.02 39.88 33.69
N GLY A 109 5.87 40.43 32.82
CA GLY A 109 7.33 40.28 32.93
C GLY A 109 7.83 38.94 32.36
N ALA A 110 9.12 38.66 32.48
CA ALA A 110 9.70 37.40 32.01
C ALA A 110 9.24 36.22 32.86
N VAL A 111 8.72 35.18 32.20
CA VAL A 111 8.24 33.94 32.84
C VAL A 111 9.33 32.87 32.79
N ILE A 112 10.13 32.86 31.72
CA ILE A 112 11.23 31.95 31.49
C ILE A 112 12.50 32.77 31.18
N SER A 113 13.64 32.35 31.71
CA SER A 113 14.93 32.97 31.39
C SER A 113 15.47 32.45 30.05
N GLN A 114 15.94 33.35 29.18
CA GLN A 114 16.55 32.98 27.90
C GLN A 114 17.76 32.06 28.13
N GLY A 115 17.85 30.97 27.34
CA GLY A 115 18.91 29.95 27.47
C GLY A 115 18.79 29.01 28.68
N SER A 116 17.69 29.09 29.44
CA SER A 116 17.37 28.07 30.45
C SER A 116 16.91 26.76 29.81
N PRO A 117 16.98 25.61 30.50
CA PRO A 117 16.44 24.35 29.99
C PRO A 117 14.96 24.45 29.56
N ASN A 118 14.17 25.25 30.28
CA ASN A 118 12.77 25.51 29.93
C ASN A 118 12.63 26.30 28.62
N TYR A 119 13.55 27.25 28.37
CA TYR A 119 13.57 27.98 27.11
C TYR A 119 13.96 27.08 25.93
N GLU A 120 14.98 26.24 26.11
CA GLU A 120 15.41 25.28 25.08
C GLU A 120 14.30 24.28 24.75
N ALA A 121 13.57 23.78 25.76
CA ALA A 121 12.41 22.92 25.56
C ALA A 121 11.31 23.61 24.74
N PHE A 122 11.02 24.89 25.03
CA PHE A 122 10.09 25.68 24.23
C PHE A 122 10.60 25.95 22.81
N SER A 123 11.90 26.21 22.63
CA SER A 123 12.48 26.43 21.30
C SER A 123 12.36 25.18 20.45
N ALA A 124 12.78 24.02 20.97
CA ALA A 124 12.65 22.74 20.28
C ALA A 124 11.19 22.38 19.99
N TYR A 125 10.28 22.67 20.92
CA TYR A 125 8.85 22.49 20.67
C TYR A 125 8.32 23.41 19.57
N MET A 126 8.74 24.69 19.54
CA MET A 126 8.35 25.60 18.46
C MET A 126 8.89 25.14 17.11
N ASP A 127 10.12 24.63 17.05
CA ASP A 127 10.68 24.08 15.82
C ASP A 127 9.79 22.93 15.31
N LEU A 128 9.51 21.92 16.15
CA LEU A 128 8.62 20.80 15.83
C LEU A 128 7.20 21.23 15.44
N LEU A 129 6.63 22.25 16.11
CA LEU A 129 5.28 22.75 15.83
C LEU A 129 5.19 23.50 14.49
N THR A 130 6.34 23.91 13.94
CA THR A 130 6.44 24.66 12.69
C THR A 130 7.09 23.87 11.56
N GLU A 131 7.47 22.62 11.83
CA GLU A 131 7.78 21.66 10.79
C GLU A 131 6.51 21.35 10.00
N ASP A 132 6.61 21.39 8.68
CA ASP A 132 5.57 20.87 7.80
C ASP A 132 5.62 19.35 7.96
N GLU A 133 4.83 18.80 8.89
CA GLU A 133 4.70 17.36 9.07
C GLU A 133 4.47 16.76 7.68
N PRO A 134 5.37 15.88 7.18
CA PRO A 134 5.23 15.38 5.83
C PRO A 134 3.85 14.74 5.74
N THR A 135 2.99 15.30 4.89
CA THR A 135 1.71 14.69 4.59
C THR A 135 2.03 13.37 3.90
N VAL A 136 2.11 12.28 4.67
CA VAL A 136 2.26 10.93 4.12
C VAL A 136 0.99 10.70 3.31
N THR A 137 1.12 10.83 1.99
CA THR A 137 0.01 10.53 1.10
C THR A 137 -0.26 9.04 1.27
N VAL A 138 -1.40 8.71 1.86
CA VAL A 138 -1.81 7.31 2.00
C VAL A 138 -2.15 6.79 0.60
N VAL A 139 -1.24 6.00 0.04
CA VAL A 139 -1.39 5.33 -1.23
C VAL A 139 -2.06 3.99 -0.96
N HIS A 140 -3.08 3.67 -1.75
CA HIS A 140 -3.61 2.32 -1.91
C HIS A 140 -4.17 2.23 -3.32
N ARG A 141 -3.53 1.44 -4.17
CA ARG A 141 -3.86 1.32 -5.59
C ARG A 141 -3.76 -0.14 -6.02
N VAL A 142 -4.62 -0.53 -6.96
CA VAL A 142 -4.53 -1.78 -7.69
C VAL A 142 -4.91 -1.51 -9.14
N ALA A 143 -4.25 -2.20 -10.05
CA ALA A 143 -4.59 -2.22 -11.46
C ALA A 143 -4.55 -3.66 -11.96
N LEU A 144 -5.68 -4.12 -12.48
CA LEU A 144 -5.76 -5.32 -13.29
C LEU A 144 -5.38 -4.94 -14.73
N GLU A 145 -4.33 -5.57 -15.25
CA GLU A 145 -3.81 -5.29 -16.59
C GLU A 145 -4.23 -6.36 -17.59
N GLU A 146 -4.37 -7.61 -17.17
CA GLU A 146 -4.92 -8.72 -17.97
C GLU A 146 -5.91 -9.53 -17.14
N PRO A 147 -7.08 -9.90 -17.70
CA PRO A 147 -7.53 -9.61 -19.06
C PRO A 147 -7.88 -8.15 -19.28
N VAL A 148 -7.64 -7.62 -20.48
CA VAL A 148 -8.02 -6.26 -20.87
C VAL A 148 -9.54 -6.18 -21.07
N ALA A 149 -10.12 -5.07 -20.63
CA ALA A 149 -11.56 -4.83 -20.76
C ALA A 149 -12.03 -4.87 -22.24
N GLY A 150 -13.03 -5.68 -22.51
CA GLY A 150 -13.64 -5.89 -23.83
C GLY A 150 -12.94 -6.93 -24.69
N GLU A 151 -11.79 -7.48 -24.25
CA GLU A 151 -11.10 -8.51 -25.00
C GLU A 151 -11.80 -9.88 -24.91
N ILE A 152 -11.42 -10.75 -25.84
CA ILE A 152 -11.92 -12.10 -25.95
C ILE A 152 -10.78 -13.03 -25.60
N HIS A 153 -11.04 -13.98 -24.69
CA HIS A 153 -10.07 -14.96 -24.25
C HIS A 153 -10.51 -16.40 -24.49
N THR A 154 -9.54 -17.29 -24.61
CA THR A 154 -9.75 -18.73 -24.67
C THR A 154 -8.57 -19.50 -24.07
N GLY A 155 -8.77 -20.78 -23.74
CA GLY A 155 -7.70 -21.66 -23.28
C GLY A 155 -6.93 -21.10 -22.07
N VAL A 156 -5.61 -21.31 -22.08
CA VAL A 156 -4.71 -20.82 -21.03
C VAL A 156 -4.06 -19.52 -21.49
N GLY A 157 -4.30 -18.44 -20.74
CA GLY A 157 -3.78 -17.11 -21.02
C GLY A 157 -3.19 -16.44 -19.79
N ASN A 158 -2.76 -15.18 -19.93
CA ASN A 158 -2.12 -14.42 -18.85
C ASN A 158 -3.16 -13.64 -18.02
N LEU A 159 -3.09 -13.77 -16.69
CA LEU A 159 -3.78 -12.89 -15.74
C LEU A 159 -2.71 -12.14 -14.95
N ARG A 160 -2.72 -10.80 -15.00
CA ARG A 160 -1.70 -10.00 -14.33
C ARG A 160 -2.15 -8.60 -13.95
N GLY A 161 -1.37 -7.97 -13.10
CA GLY A 161 -1.50 -6.58 -12.72
C GLY A 161 -0.50 -6.18 -11.65
N TRP A 162 -0.81 -5.11 -10.91
CA TRP A 162 -0.01 -4.65 -9.78
C TRP A 162 -0.89 -4.05 -8.68
N ALA A 163 -0.39 -4.03 -7.45
CA ALA A 163 -0.99 -3.33 -6.33
C ALA A 163 0.07 -2.72 -5.42
N VAL A 164 -0.19 -1.56 -4.85
CA VAL A 164 0.71 -0.88 -3.89
C VAL A 164 -0.11 -0.24 -2.78
N ALA A 165 0.43 -0.22 -1.57
CA ALA A 165 -0.14 0.55 -0.48
C ALA A 165 0.95 1.05 0.47
N THR A 166 0.74 2.22 1.10
CA THR A 166 1.66 2.78 2.10
C THR A 166 1.89 1.81 3.26
N ASP A 167 0.85 1.08 3.67
CA ASP A 167 0.93 0.06 4.74
C ASP A 167 1.32 -1.33 4.22
N GLY A 168 1.73 -1.43 2.95
CA GLY A 168 1.99 -2.69 2.26
C GLY A 168 0.73 -3.44 1.81
N ILE A 169 0.90 -4.35 0.85
CA ILE A 169 -0.14 -5.26 0.37
C ILE A 169 0.05 -6.62 1.04
N SER A 170 -1.01 -7.13 1.68
CA SER A 170 -1.00 -8.44 2.35
C SER A 170 -1.41 -9.58 1.41
N LYS A 171 -2.35 -9.32 0.48
CA LYS A 171 -2.77 -10.25 -0.57
C LYS A 171 -3.53 -9.56 -1.69
N VAL A 172 -3.64 -10.23 -2.83
CA VAL A 172 -4.54 -9.87 -3.94
C VAL A 172 -5.47 -11.05 -4.20
N GLU A 173 -6.77 -10.85 -4.02
CA GLU A 173 -7.79 -11.86 -4.32
C GLU A 173 -8.36 -11.64 -5.71
N ILE A 174 -8.66 -12.75 -6.41
CA ILE A 174 -9.33 -12.74 -7.71
C ILE A 174 -10.76 -13.24 -7.56
N PHE A 175 -11.69 -12.46 -8.08
CA PHE A 175 -13.11 -12.78 -8.20
C PHE A 175 -13.50 -12.88 -9.66
N ILE A 176 -14.36 -13.83 -10.00
CA ILE A 176 -15.00 -13.95 -11.31
C ILE A 176 -16.50 -13.93 -11.09
N ASP A 177 -17.19 -13.02 -11.78
CA ASP A 177 -18.64 -12.78 -11.68
C ASP A 177 -19.10 -12.57 -10.23
N GLY A 178 -18.27 -11.88 -9.44
CA GLY A 178 -18.50 -11.58 -8.03
C GLY A 178 -18.20 -12.75 -7.06
N ALA A 179 -17.80 -13.92 -7.56
CA ALA A 179 -17.44 -15.06 -6.73
C ALA A 179 -15.92 -15.18 -6.57
N TYR A 180 -15.44 -15.33 -5.33
CA TYR A 180 -14.03 -15.59 -5.04
C TYR A 180 -13.54 -16.83 -5.77
N LYS A 181 -12.33 -16.76 -6.34
CA LYS A 181 -11.68 -17.89 -7.00
C LYS A 181 -10.41 -18.33 -6.30
N PHE A 182 -9.46 -17.41 -6.08
CA PHE A 182 -8.15 -17.71 -5.47
C PHE A 182 -7.42 -16.41 -5.09
N ASP A 183 -6.32 -16.55 -4.36
CA ASP A 183 -5.35 -15.49 -4.09
C ASP A 183 -4.27 -15.52 -5.19
N ALA A 184 -4.08 -14.40 -5.89
CA ALA A 184 -3.03 -14.28 -6.90
C ALA A 184 -1.65 -14.21 -6.23
N PRO A 185 -0.62 -14.90 -6.78
CA PRO A 185 0.75 -14.71 -6.34
C PRO A 185 1.16 -13.24 -6.49
N TYR A 186 1.68 -12.66 -5.41
CA TYR A 186 2.08 -11.25 -5.32
C TYR A 186 3.56 -11.16 -4.94
N GLY A 187 4.22 -10.03 -5.26
CA GLY A 187 5.67 -9.87 -5.06
C GLY A 187 6.49 -9.84 -6.36
N GLY A 188 5.83 -9.76 -7.51
CA GLY A 188 6.49 -9.76 -8.82
C GLY A 188 7.13 -8.42 -9.15
N ARG A 189 8.30 -8.44 -9.82
CA ARG A 189 9.04 -7.21 -10.15
C ARG A 189 8.29 -6.30 -11.14
N ARG A 190 8.16 -5.03 -10.77
CA ARG A 190 7.56 -3.92 -11.53
C ARG A 190 8.32 -2.62 -11.28
N ASN A 191 9.48 -2.49 -11.92
CA ASN A 191 10.32 -1.29 -11.78
C ASN A 191 9.61 -0.01 -12.28
N ASP A 192 8.68 -0.14 -13.23
CA ASP A 192 7.83 0.95 -13.72
C ASP A 192 6.88 1.46 -12.63
N VAL A 193 6.29 0.56 -11.85
CA VAL A 193 5.46 0.90 -10.68
C VAL A 193 6.33 1.46 -9.56
N GLY A 194 7.49 0.87 -9.32
CA GLY A 194 8.47 1.39 -8.36
C GLY A 194 8.90 2.82 -8.65
N GLY A 195 9.11 3.16 -9.93
CA GLY A 195 9.40 4.52 -10.36
C GLY A 195 8.23 5.49 -10.21
N ALA A 196 6.98 5.00 -10.31
CA ALA A 196 5.76 5.80 -10.14
C ALA A 196 5.39 6.03 -8.67
N PHE A 197 5.78 5.13 -7.76
CA PHE A 197 5.52 5.19 -6.32
C PHE A 197 6.81 5.02 -5.50
N PRO A 198 7.79 5.94 -5.64
CA PRO A 198 9.12 5.79 -5.02
C PRO A 198 9.09 5.84 -3.48
N ASP A 199 8.09 6.48 -2.89
CA ASP A 199 7.95 6.64 -1.43
C ASP A 199 7.14 5.50 -0.79
N VAL A 200 6.67 4.54 -1.59
CA VAL A 200 5.96 3.35 -1.09
C VAL A 200 6.95 2.19 -1.04
N GLU A 201 7.12 1.61 0.15
CA GLU A 201 7.96 0.44 0.37
C GLU A 201 7.52 -0.73 -0.53
N ASP A 202 8.50 -1.47 -1.06
CA ASP A 202 8.30 -2.62 -1.96
C ASP A 202 7.47 -2.35 -3.22
N SER A 203 7.29 -1.08 -3.63
CA SER A 203 6.57 -0.72 -4.85
C SER A 203 7.18 -1.32 -6.14
N SER A 204 8.47 -1.65 -6.11
CA SER A 204 9.16 -2.36 -7.20
C SER A 204 8.85 -3.85 -7.27
N ASP A 205 8.26 -4.44 -6.23
CA ASP A 205 7.85 -5.85 -6.14
C ASP A 205 6.32 -5.95 -6.03
N SER A 206 5.61 -5.05 -6.70
CA SER A 206 4.16 -4.85 -6.61
C SER A 206 3.31 -5.71 -7.54
N GLY A 207 3.95 -6.55 -8.36
CA GLY A 207 3.27 -7.32 -9.41
C GLY A 207 2.54 -8.55 -8.88
N PHE A 208 1.39 -8.84 -9.49
CA PHE A 208 0.78 -10.16 -9.44
C PHE A 208 0.62 -10.72 -10.86
N SER A 209 0.89 -12.01 -11.06
CA SER A 209 0.77 -12.65 -12.36
C SER A 209 0.67 -14.18 -12.25
N LEU A 210 -0.13 -14.80 -13.12
CA LEU A 210 -0.22 -16.24 -13.30
C LEU A 210 -0.75 -16.60 -14.70
N ALA A 211 -0.50 -17.84 -15.13
CA ALA A 211 -1.24 -18.44 -16.22
C ALA A 211 -2.61 -18.92 -15.70
N TRP A 212 -3.68 -18.59 -16.42
CA TRP A 212 -5.06 -18.90 -16.05
C TRP A 212 -5.80 -19.58 -17.20
N ASN A 213 -6.58 -20.62 -16.90
CA ASN A 213 -7.41 -21.30 -17.89
C ASN A 213 -8.78 -20.61 -18.03
N TYR A 214 -8.91 -19.69 -18.97
CA TYR A 214 -10.18 -19.02 -19.30
C TYR A 214 -11.24 -20.00 -19.80
N SER A 215 -10.85 -21.14 -20.39
CA SER A 215 -11.80 -22.19 -20.80
C SER A 215 -12.45 -22.95 -19.64
N ASP A 216 -12.06 -22.71 -18.38
CA ASP A 216 -12.81 -23.19 -17.20
C ASP A 216 -14.14 -22.43 -17.02
N LEU A 217 -14.29 -21.28 -17.70
CA LEU A 217 -15.53 -20.51 -17.73
C LEU A 217 -16.44 -20.96 -18.89
N SER A 218 -17.71 -20.57 -18.82
CA SER A 218 -18.66 -20.73 -19.92
C SER A 218 -18.30 -19.81 -21.09
N ALA A 219 -18.73 -20.15 -22.31
CA ALA A 219 -18.67 -19.19 -23.41
C ALA A 219 -19.57 -17.98 -23.12
N GLY A 220 -19.13 -16.78 -23.48
CA GLY A 220 -19.87 -15.53 -23.28
C GLY A 220 -19.20 -14.54 -22.32
N PRO A 221 -19.95 -13.53 -21.84
CA PRO A 221 -19.41 -12.44 -21.06
C PRO A 221 -19.13 -12.84 -19.61
N HIS A 222 -18.00 -12.35 -19.10
CA HIS A 222 -17.56 -12.51 -17.72
C HIS A 222 -17.00 -11.19 -17.18
N THR A 223 -16.95 -11.05 -15.86
CA THR A 223 -16.25 -9.95 -15.19
C THR A 223 -15.25 -10.51 -14.20
N ILE A 224 -14.03 -10.01 -14.27
CA ILE A 224 -12.97 -10.30 -13.29
C ILE A 224 -12.73 -9.07 -12.42
N THR A 225 -12.47 -9.29 -11.14
CA THR A 225 -12.07 -8.27 -10.19
C THR A 225 -10.86 -8.73 -9.40
N ALA A 226 -9.81 -7.90 -9.37
CA ALA A 226 -8.70 -8.03 -8.44
C ALA A 226 -8.96 -7.13 -7.22
N VAL A 227 -8.89 -7.70 -6.02
CA VAL A 227 -9.08 -7.00 -4.75
C VAL A 227 -7.77 -7.04 -3.96
N ALA A 228 -7.13 -5.89 -3.80
CA ALA A 228 -5.89 -5.76 -3.04
C ALA A 228 -6.18 -5.37 -1.58
N HIS A 229 -5.64 -6.15 -0.64
CA HIS A 229 -5.82 -5.97 0.80
C HIS A 229 -4.54 -5.43 1.43
N THR A 230 -4.65 -4.53 2.40
CA THR A 230 -3.53 -4.12 3.26
C THR A 230 -3.45 -5.00 4.51
N ALA A 231 -2.39 -4.85 5.31
CA ALA A 231 -2.28 -5.51 6.62
C ALA A 231 -3.36 -5.04 7.62
N THR A 232 -3.85 -3.80 7.47
CA THR A 232 -4.92 -3.21 8.29
C THR A 232 -6.33 -3.59 7.85
N GLY A 233 -6.46 -4.36 6.75
CA GLY A 233 -7.73 -4.84 6.21
C GLY A 233 -8.44 -3.86 5.28
N ALA A 234 -7.78 -2.77 4.87
CA ALA A 234 -8.32 -1.89 3.84
C ALA A 234 -8.27 -2.59 2.47
N THR A 235 -9.25 -2.31 1.62
CA THR A 235 -9.38 -2.94 0.29
C THR A 235 -9.51 -1.92 -0.82
N GLN A 236 -8.87 -2.19 -1.95
CA GLN A 236 -9.07 -1.47 -3.20
C GLN A 236 -9.24 -2.48 -4.32
N GLU A 237 -10.07 -2.15 -5.31
CA GLU A 237 -10.44 -3.07 -6.40
C GLU A 237 -10.14 -2.50 -7.79
N SER A 238 -9.88 -3.40 -8.73
CA SER A 238 -9.77 -3.12 -10.17
C SER A 238 -10.46 -4.24 -10.95
N SER A 239 -11.32 -3.89 -11.91
CA SER A 239 -12.15 -4.85 -12.63
C SER A 239 -12.06 -4.68 -14.15
N ALA A 240 -12.28 -5.78 -14.86
CA ALA A 240 -12.45 -5.81 -16.31
C ALA A 240 -13.56 -6.77 -16.70
N SER A 241 -14.37 -6.39 -17.71
CA SER A 241 -15.30 -7.30 -18.37
C SER A 241 -14.66 -7.83 -19.63
N PHE A 242 -14.80 -9.13 -19.92
CA PHE A 242 -14.22 -9.80 -21.09
C PHE A 242 -15.19 -10.87 -21.59
N ASN A 243 -14.94 -11.44 -22.77
CA ASN A 243 -15.70 -12.58 -23.28
C ASN A 243 -14.83 -13.82 -23.37
N VAL A 244 -15.45 -14.98 -23.20
CA VAL A 244 -14.80 -16.28 -23.46
C VAL A 244 -15.39 -16.91 -24.72
N VAL A 245 -14.50 -17.35 -25.61
CA VAL A 245 -14.83 -18.27 -26.71
C VAL A 245 -14.17 -19.62 -26.43
N LYS A 246 -14.83 -20.71 -26.78
CA LYS A 246 -14.29 -22.06 -26.60
C LYS A 246 -15.00 -23.04 -27.52
N PHE A 247 -14.32 -24.14 -27.82
CA PHE A 247 -14.96 -25.33 -28.35
C PHE A 247 -15.89 -25.94 -27.29
N ASP A 248 -16.92 -26.66 -27.72
CA ASP A 248 -17.92 -27.27 -26.84
C ASP A 248 -17.28 -28.27 -25.85
N THR A 249 -16.27 -29.00 -26.32
CA THR A 249 -15.54 -29.99 -25.55
C THR A 249 -14.04 -29.79 -25.65
N PHE A 250 -13.30 -30.28 -24.64
CA PHE A 250 -11.85 -30.32 -24.71
C PHE A 250 -11.42 -31.27 -25.84
N ILE A 251 -10.61 -30.74 -26.76
CA ILE A 251 -10.09 -31.49 -27.91
C ILE A 251 -8.96 -32.41 -27.43
N ALA A 252 -9.24 -33.70 -27.28
CA ALA A 252 -8.32 -34.64 -26.64
C ALA A 252 -7.39 -35.38 -27.61
N ALA A 253 -7.80 -35.58 -28.86
CA ALA A 253 -7.03 -36.38 -29.80
C ALA A 253 -5.90 -35.57 -30.45
N GLU A 254 -4.69 -36.15 -30.52
CA GLU A 254 -3.46 -35.50 -30.99
C GLU A 254 -3.55 -34.94 -32.42
N ASN A 255 -4.35 -35.58 -33.29
CA ASN A 255 -4.58 -35.18 -34.68
C ASN A 255 -6.02 -34.70 -34.92
N ALA A 256 -6.69 -34.19 -33.89
CA ALA A 256 -8.06 -33.71 -34.01
C ALA A 256 -8.19 -32.45 -34.86
N VAL A 257 -7.12 -31.67 -34.99
CA VAL A 257 -7.08 -30.42 -35.75
C VAL A 257 -6.36 -30.64 -37.07
N ASP A 258 -7.05 -30.43 -38.19
CA ASP A 258 -6.55 -30.55 -39.55
C ASP A 258 -6.91 -29.28 -40.36
N LEU A 259 -5.89 -28.59 -40.86
CA LEU A 259 -6.02 -27.36 -41.65
C LEU A 259 -5.69 -27.57 -43.13
N ASN A 260 -5.39 -28.80 -43.57
CA ASN A 260 -4.89 -29.07 -44.92
C ASN A 260 -5.91 -28.73 -46.03
N GLU A 261 -7.21 -28.87 -45.74
CA GLU A 261 -8.31 -28.52 -46.66
C GLU A 261 -8.77 -27.06 -46.52
N GLY A 262 -8.29 -26.36 -45.48
CA GLY A 262 -8.71 -25.00 -45.15
C GLY A 262 -8.02 -23.93 -45.99
N SER A 263 -8.49 -22.70 -45.83
CA SER A 263 -7.85 -21.51 -46.39
C SER A 263 -7.65 -20.45 -45.32
N CYS A 264 -6.83 -19.42 -45.58
CA CYS A 264 -6.69 -18.31 -44.65
C CYS A 264 -6.62 -16.94 -45.33
N SER A 265 -6.98 -15.91 -44.57
CA SER A 265 -6.76 -14.52 -44.92
C SER A 265 -6.09 -13.79 -43.76
N LEU A 266 -5.35 -12.72 -44.09
CA LEU A 266 -4.59 -11.92 -43.13
C LEU A 266 -5.12 -10.49 -43.15
N SER A 267 -5.31 -9.90 -41.97
CA SER A 267 -5.72 -8.51 -41.83
C SER A 267 -5.11 -7.92 -40.58
N SER A 268 -4.24 -6.91 -40.72
CA SER A 268 -3.56 -6.25 -39.60
C SER A 268 -2.82 -7.27 -38.71
N ASP A 269 -3.37 -7.55 -37.54
CA ASP A 269 -2.87 -8.41 -36.48
C ASP A 269 -3.75 -9.66 -36.31
N GLU A 270 -4.55 -10.00 -37.32
CA GLU A 270 -5.50 -11.12 -37.32
C GLU A 270 -5.24 -12.11 -38.47
N ILE A 271 -5.49 -13.38 -38.17
CA ILE A 271 -5.49 -14.50 -39.11
C ILE A 271 -6.89 -15.10 -39.08
N SER A 272 -7.62 -15.03 -40.19
CA SER A 272 -8.86 -15.78 -40.37
C SER A 272 -8.55 -17.11 -41.04
N ILE A 273 -9.01 -18.22 -40.47
CA ILE A 273 -8.88 -19.57 -41.01
C ILE A 273 -10.28 -20.06 -41.36
N PHE A 274 -10.49 -20.46 -42.61
CA PHE A 274 -11.77 -20.96 -43.11
C PHE A 274 -11.70 -22.47 -43.31
N ASP A 275 -12.81 -23.16 -43.04
CA ASP A 275 -12.96 -24.60 -43.20
C ASP A 275 -11.90 -25.41 -42.41
N ALA A 276 -11.52 -24.94 -41.21
CA ALA A 276 -10.65 -25.69 -40.30
C ALA A 276 -11.39 -26.92 -39.78
N ARG A 277 -10.81 -28.12 -39.95
CA ARG A 277 -11.43 -29.35 -39.43
C ARG A 277 -10.97 -29.60 -38.00
N VAL A 278 -11.89 -29.63 -37.06
CA VAL A 278 -11.65 -29.93 -35.64
C VAL A 278 -12.59 -31.03 -35.18
N GLU A 279 -12.04 -32.16 -34.73
CA GLU A 279 -12.79 -33.39 -34.38
C GLU A 279 -13.77 -33.85 -35.49
N GLY A 280 -13.41 -33.60 -36.75
CA GLY A 280 -14.20 -33.95 -37.92
C GLY A 280 -15.21 -32.89 -38.37
N SER A 281 -15.54 -31.91 -37.53
CA SER A 281 -16.41 -30.77 -37.84
C SER A 281 -15.63 -29.64 -38.49
N LEU A 282 -16.28 -28.84 -39.34
CA LEU A 282 -15.68 -27.64 -39.95
C LEU A 282 -15.96 -26.42 -39.09
N TYR A 283 -14.95 -25.56 -38.95
CA TYR A 283 -15.01 -24.30 -38.22
C TYR A 283 -14.34 -23.18 -39.00
N ASP A 284 -14.90 -21.98 -38.89
CA ASP A 284 -14.21 -20.74 -39.23
C ASP A 284 -13.66 -20.11 -37.94
N LEU A 285 -12.37 -19.82 -37.93
CA LEU A 285 -11.65 -19.31 -36.76
C LEU A 285 -11.06 -17.94 -37.05
N VAL A 286 -11.06 -17.05 -36.07
CA VAL A 286 -10.27 -15.81 -36.12
C VAL A 286 -9.27 -15.83 -34.97
N LEU A 287 -8.00 -15.67 -35.30
CA LEU A 287 -6.91 -15.54 -34.35
C LEU A 287 -6.40 -14.10 -34.36
N LYS A 288 -6.07 -13.55 -33.20
CA LYS A 288 -5.54 -12.18 -33.05
C LYS A 288 -4.25 -12.17 -32.24
N TRP A 289 -3.28 -11.33 -32.63
CA TRP A 289 -2.03 -11.16 -31.88
C TRP A 289 -2.30 -10.58 -30.49
N ARG A 290 -1.80 -11.26 -29.46
CA ARG A 290 -1.81 -10.85 -28.05
C ARG A 290 -0.41 -10.51 -27.61
N THR A 291 -0.15 -9.22 -27.40
CA THR A 291 1.17 -8.77 -26.91
C THR A 291 1.46 -9.32 -25.51
N ALA A 292 0.46 -9.46 -24.65
CA ALA A 292 0.64 -10.00 -23.29
C ALA A 292 1.13 -11.45 -23.26
N GLU A 293 0.82 -12.20 -24.32
CA GLU A 293 1.15 -13.62 -24.46
C GLU A 293 2.27 -13.87 -25.47
N GLN A 294 2.65 -12.83 -26.24
CA GLN A 294 3.57 -12.92 -27.38
C GLN A 294 3.13 -14.01 -28.38
N GLY A 295 1.82 -14.12 -28.62
CA GLY A 295 1.22 -15.19 -29.39
C GLY A 295 -0.09 -14.79 -30.05
N PHE A 296 -0.68 -15.72 -30.80
CA PHE A 296 -2.02 -15.56 -31.37
C PHE A 296 -3.04 -16.32 -30.52
N GLU A 297 -4.13 -15.65 -30.19
CA GLU A 297 -5.25 -16.21 -29.43
C GLU A 297 -6.49 -16.31 -30.34
N ILE A 298 -7.27 -17.39 -30.22
CA ILE A 298 -8.54 -17.51 -30.94
C ILE A 298 -9.56 -16.57 -30.29
N ILE A 299 -10.04 -15.61 -31.06
CA ILE A 299 -11.05 -14.62 -30.64
C ILE A 299 -12.44 -14.91 -31.23
N GLU A 300 -12.55 -15.89 -32.12
CA GLU A 300 -13.82 -16.28 -32.74
C GLU A 300 -13.79 -17.73 -33.21
N ILE A 301 -14.92 -18.43 -32.99
CA ILE A 301 -15.17 -19.80 -33.46
C ILE A 301 -16.59 -19.81 -34.04
N ARG A 302 -16.75 -20.18 -35.31
CA ARG A 302 -18.03 -20.26 -36.03
C ARG A 302 -18.21 -21.59 -36.75
#